data_AF-A0A4R3JGV5-F1
#
_entry.id   AF-A0A4R3JGV5-F1
#
_cell.length_a   1.000
_cell.length_b   1.000
_cell.length_c   1.000
_cell.angle_alpha   90.00
_cell.angle_beta   90.00
_cell.angle_gamma   90.00
#
_symmetry.space_group_name_H-M   'P 1'
#
loop_
_entity.id
_entity.type
_entity.pdbx_description
1 polymer ?
#
loop_
_entity_poly.entity_id
_entity_poly.type
_entity_poly.pdbx_seq_one_letter_code
_entity_poly.pdbx_strand_id
1 'polypeptide(L)' 'MGRGGGQGVLPRLVGDNDSTQERVGGARPVATRELWLPIHHELASWPRIRAVVDWIDDCIAVSREILAGT' A
#
# COMPACT_ATOMS: atom_id res chain seq x y z
N MET A 1 10.88 21.91 -9.38
CA MET A 1 9.71 22.73 -9.00
C MET A 1 8.50 22.21 -9.77
N GLY A 2 7.83 21.18 -9.24
CA GLY A 2 6.64 20.59 -9.84
C GLY A 2 5.45 21.54 -9.76
N ARG A 3 4.67 21.65 -10.84
CA ARG A 3 3.54 22.58 -10.97
C ARG A 3 2.35 22.07 -10.15
N GLY A 4 2.05 22.72 -9.03
CA GLY A 4 0.82 22.52 -8.26
C GLY A 4 1.01 22.89 -6.79
N GLY A 5 0.51 24.05 -6.36
CA GLY A 5 0.75 24.62 -5.02
C GLY A 5 -0.01 23.96 -3.86
N GLY A 6 -0.33 22.67 -3.96
CA GLY A 6 -1.06 21.94 -2.93
C GLY A 6 -0.15 20.98 -2.14
N GLN A 7 -0.38 20.87 -0.84
CA GLN A 7 0.19 19.80 -0.01
C GLN A 7 -0.88 18.74 0.24
N GLY A 8 -0.47 17.46 0.26
CA GLY A 8 -1.35 16.33 0.53
C GLY A 8 -0.66 15.25 1.33
N VAL A 9 -1.44 14.45 2.04
CA VAL A 9 -0.94 13.24 2.73
C VAL A 9 -1.05 12.07 1.77
N LEU A 10 0.09 11.43 1.49
CA LEU A 10 0.18 10.26 0.62
C LEU A 10 0.72 9.07 1.43
N PRO A 11 0.30 7.82 1.11
CA PRO A 11 1.00 6.64 1.56
C PRO A 11 2.46 6.67 1.08
N ARG A 12 3.41 6.22 1.91
CA ARG A 12 4.84 6.17 1.54
C ARG A 12 5.09 5.35 0.26
N LEU A 13 4.35 4.25 0.07
CA LEU A 13 4.35 3.47 -1.17
C LEU A 13 4.16 4.33 -2.43
N VAL A 14 3.38 5.41 -2.36
CA VAL A 14 3.11 6.30 -3.49
C VAL A 14 4.09 7.48 -3.49
N GLY A 15 4.25 8.14 -2.34
CA GLY A 15 5.07 9.35 -2.23
C GLY A 15 6.57 9.12 -2.45
N ASP A 16 7.11 7.99 -2.00
CA ASP A 16 8.55 7.71 -2.06
C ASP A 16 9.02 7.35 -3.47
N ASN A 17 8.11 6.88 -4.32
CA ASN A 17 8.38 6.54 -5.70
C ASN A 17 8.28 7.76 -6.65
N ASP A 18 7.84 8.91 -6.16
CA ASP A 18 7.72 10.15 -6.94
C ASP A 18 8.83 11.13 -6.57
N SER A 19 9.86 11.18 -7.43
CA SER A 19 11.01 12.11 -7.30
C SER A 19 10.65 13.60 -7.31
N THR A 20 9.40 13.96 -7.64
CA THR A 20 8.92 15.34 -7.61
C THR A 20 8.29 15.74 -6.28
N GLN A 21 8.15 14.80 -5.34
CA GLN A 21 7.60 15.02 -4.01
C GLN A 21 8.72 15.16 -2.97
N GLU A 22 8.42 15.86 -1.88
CA GLU A 22 9.29 15.96 -0.71
C GLU A 22 8.50 15.55 0.54
N ARG A 23 9.15 14.87 1.49
CA ARG A 23 8.53 14.54 2.78
C ARG A 23 8.45 15.78 3.66
N VAL A 24 7.23 16.12 4.07
CA VAL A 24 6.95 17.27 4.95
C VAL A 24 6.72 16.84 6.43
N GLY A 25 6.63 15.54 6.71
CA GLY A 25 6.38 14.98 8.06
C GLY A 25 7.60 14.38 8.76
N GLY A 26 7.48 14.11 10.07
CA GLY A 26 8.52 13.45 10.87
C GLY A 26 8.42 11.92 10.88
N ALA A 27 9.21 11.26 11.73
CA ALA A 27 9.25 9.79 11.83
C ALA A 27 7.91 9.15 12.22
N ARG A 28 7.03 9.89 12.89
CA ARG A 28 5.69 9.42 13.27
C ARG A 28 4.72 9.55 12.08
N PRO A 29 3.98 8.49 11.72
CA PRO A 29 2.95 8.58 10.70
C PRO A 29 1.88 9.64 11.05
N VAL A 30 1.54 10.47 10.07
CA VAL A 30 0.45 11.47 10.17
C VAL A 30 -0.94 10.83 10.02
N ALA A 31 -1.02 9.67 9.38
CA ALA A 31 -2.24 8.86 9.24
C ALA A 31 -1.87 7.37 9.10
N THR A 32 -2.78 6.49 9.52
CA THR A 32 -2.69 5.03 9.30
C THR A 32 -3.80 4.58 8.36
N ARG A 33 -3.54 3.53 7.59
CA ARG A 33 -4.53 2.94 6.67
C ARG A 33 -4.47 1.43 6.72
N GLU A 34 -5.63 0.80 6.63
CA GLU A 34 -5.76 -0.64 6.48
C GLU A 34 -5.96 -1.00 5.01
N LEU A 35 -5.38 -2.12 4.58
CA LEU A 35 -5.60 -2.69 3.25
C LEU A 35 -6.39 -3.99 3.44
N TRP A 36 -7.50 -4.10 2.71
CA TRP A 36 -8.40 -5.24 2.77
C TRP A 36 -8.44 -5.91 1.40
N LEU A 37 -8.40 -7.24 1.37
CA LEU A 37 -8.62 -8.07 0.18
C LEU A 37 -9.97 -8.79 0.32
N PRO A 38 -11.10 -8.15 -0.01
CA PRO A 38 -12.40 -8.77 0.13
C PRO A 38 -12.61 -9.87 -0.91
N ILE A 39 -13.09 -11.03 -0.46
CA ILE A 39 -13.43 -12.17 -1.31
C ILE A 39 -14.85 -12.59 -0.95
N HIS A 40 -15.69 -12.80 -1.96
CA HIS A 40 -17.04 -13.34 -1.73
C HIS A 40 -16.94 -14.75 -1.14
N HIS A 41 -17.67 -15.05 -0.06
CA HIS A 41 -17.49 -16.29 0.71
C HIS A 41 -17.61 -17.56 -0.14
N GLU A 42 -18.48 -17.56 -1.15
CA GLU A 42 -18.68 -18.70 -2.06
C GLU A 42 -17.46 -18.95 -2.94
N LEU A 43 -16.77 -17.88 -3.33
CA LEU A 43 -15.61 -17.93 -4.22
C LEU A 43 -14.33 -18.29 -3.47
N ALA A 44 -14.26 -18.03 -2.15
CA ALA A 44 -13.08 -18.31 -1.34
C ALA A 44 -12.66 -19.80 -1.36
N SER A 45 -13.62 -20.71 -1.59
CA SER A 45 -13.37 -22.15 -1.69
C SER A 45 -12.83 -22.59 -3.06
N TRP A 46 -12.92 -21.75 -4.09
CA TRP A 46 -12.56 -22.13 -5.45
C TRP A 46 -11.03 -22.23 -5.57
N PRO A 47 -10.48 -23.35 -6.09
CA PRO A 47 -9.04 -23.56 -6.13
C PRO A 47 -8.24 -22.42 -6.79
N ARG A 48 -8.79 -21.85 -7.88
CA ARG A 48 -8.16 -20.72 -8.58
C ARG A 48 -8.14 -19.42 -7.77
N ILE A 49 -9.17 -19.20 -6.94
CA ILE A 49 -9.23 -18.00 -6.08
C ILE A 49 -8.22 -18.16 -4.97
N ARG A 50 -8.21 -19.33 -4.31
CA ARG A 50 -7.22 -19.65 -3.29
C ARG A 50 -5.79 -19.51 -3.80
N ALA A 51 -5.48 -20.02 -4.99
CA ALA A 51 -4.15 -19.88 -5.58
C ALA A 51 -3.71 -18.41 -5.77
N VAL A 52 -4.64 -17.53 -6.18
CA VAL A 52 -4.35 -16.10 -6.32
C VAL A 52 -4.19 -15.44 -4.95
N VAL A 53 -4.99 -15.82 -3.96
CA VAL A 53 -4.87 -15.31 -2.58
C VAL A 53 -3.53 -15.69 -1.99
N ASP A 54 -3.15 -16.97 -2.07
CA ASP A 54 -1.86 -17.47 -1.59
C ASP A 54 -0.70 -16.70 -2.26
N TRP A 55 -0.80 -16.46 -3.58
CA TRP A 55 0.19 -15.65 -4.31
C TRP A 55 0.23 -14.17 -3.87
N ILE A 56 -0.93 -13.56 -3.59
CA ILE A 56 -0.99 -12.18 -3.07
C ILE A 56 -0.37 -12.10 -1.68
N ASP A 57 -0.64 -13.08 -0.81
CA ASP A 57 -0.06 -13.16 0.53
C ASP A 57 1.47 -13.23 0.47
N ASP A 58 2.02 -14.04 -0.45
CA ASP A 58 3.47 -14.09 -0.70
C ASP A 58 4.01 -12.73 -1.17
N CYS A 59 3.31 -12.06 -2.09
CA CYS A 59 3.70 -10.73 -2.56
C CYS A 59 3.72 -9.69 -1.42
N ILE A 60 2.74 -9.75 -0.53
CA ILE A 60 2.63 -8.86 0.64
C ILE A 60 3.74 -9.16 1.63
N ALA A 61 4.06 -10.42 1.88
CA ALA A 61 5.14 -10.83 2.78
C ALA A 61 6.50 -10.27 2.32
N VAL A 62 6.78 -10.34 1.01
CA VAL A 62 7.99 -9.75 0.41
C VAL A 62 7.98 -8.22 0.46
N SER A 63 6.82 -7.59 0.25
CA SER A 63 6.69 -6.13 0.15
C SER A 63 6.41 -5.46 1.51
N ARG A 64 6.50 -6.21 2.62
CA ARG A 64 6.02 -5.78 3.94
C ARG A 64 6.64 -4.47 4.40
N GLU A 65 7.92 -4.24 4.14
CA GLU A 65 8.62 -3.02 4.55
C GLU A 65 8.06 -1.77 3.85
N ILE A 66 7.82 -1.86 2.55
CA ILE A 66 7.28 -0.77 1.74
C ILE A 66 5.80 -0.51 2.11
N LEU A 67 5.04 -1.58 2.38
CA LEU A 67 3.63 -1.48 2.78
C LEU A 67 3.44 -0.98 4.22
N ALA A 68 4.34 -1.35 5.14
CA ALA A 68 4.35 -0.86 6.51
C ALA A 68 4.76 0.62 6.59
N GLY A 69 5.44 1.13 5.56
CA GLY A 69 5.87 2.52 5.50
C GLY A 69 6.82 2.88 6.64
N THR A 70 7.72 1.96 7.02
CA THR A 70 8.82 2.21 7.97
C THR A 70 9.88 3.14 7.39
#